data_AF-A0A6B2G7J4-F1
#
_entry.id   AF-A0A6B2G7J4-F1
#
_cell.length_a   1.000
_cell.length_b   1.000
_cell.length_c   1.000
_cell.angle_alpha   90.00
_cell.angle_beta   90.00
_cell.angle_gamma   90.00
#
_symmetry.space_group_name_H-M   'P 1'
#
loop_
_entity.id
_entity.type
_entity.pdbx_description
1 polymer ?
#
loop_
_entity_poly.entity_id
_entity_poly.type
_entity_poly.pdbx_seq_one_letter_code
_entity_poly.pdbx_strand_id
1 'polypeptide(L)'
;NGVLMIELDILNQRRGSKRVKSQNSLCLIEYEWPLGSQQYNILQEHLSRFLNIKALHRRFEELERRNVENDEKQYLLENGLIHPVEANFRLVALKYQQIVRFLKIKFPDKY
;
A
#
# COMPACT_ATOMS: atom_id res chain seq x y z
N ASN A 1 -1.22 28.81 5.64
CA ASN A 1 -2.36 28.99 4.72
C ASN A 1 -2.10 28.20 3.46
N GLY A 2 -2.82 27.11 3.26
CA GLY A 2 -2.75 26.28 2.05
C GLY A 2 -2.13 24.90 2.27
N VAL A 3 -2.81 24.04 3.03
CA VAL A 3 -2.57 22.58 3.00
C VAL A 3 -3.28 22.07 1.75
N LEU A 4 -2.54 21.63 0.73
CA LEU A 4 -3.13 20.86 -0.35
C LEU A 4 -3.14 19.40 0.07
N MET A 5 -4.24 19.06 0.74
CA MET A 5 -4.84 17.73 0.70
C MET A 5 -5.16 17.48 -0.77
N ILE A 6 -4.35 16.69 -1.46
CA ILE A 6 -4.71 16.22 -2.80
C ILE A 6 -5.14 14.77 -2.65
N GLU A 7 -6.45 14.58 -2.81
CA GLU A 7 -7.01 13.43 -3.52
C GLU A 7 -6.05 13.05 -4.66
N LEU A 8 -5.14 12.10 -4.40
CA LEU A 8 -4.04 11.68 -5.29
C LEU A 8 -2.92 12.69 -5.58
N ASP A 9 -1.87 12.70 -4.75
CA ASP A 9 -0.51 13.11 -5.13
C ASP A 9 0.48 12.00 -4.70
N ILE A 10 0.95 11.14 -5.61
CA ILE A 10 2.21 11.27 -6.34
C ILE A 10 3.42 11.46 -5.40
N LEU A 11 4.16 10.35 -5.23
CA LEU A 11 5.60 10.27 -4.99
C LEU A 11 6.18 11.25 -3.95
N ASN A 12 6.35 10.70 -2.74
CA ASN A 12 7.65 10.67 -2.07
C ASN A 12 8.50 11.96 -2.15
N GLN A 13 8.59 12.70 -1.04
CA GLN A 13 9.90 12.95 -0.45
C GLN A 13 9.86 13.55 0.98
N ARG A 14 10.48 12.76 1.87
CA ARG A 14 11.39 13.15 2.95
C ARG A 14 10.82 13.46 4.33
N ARG A 15 11.18 12.53 5.22
CA ARG A 15 11.50 12.63 6.65
C ARG A 15 10.37 12.30 7.62
N GLY A 16 10.50 11.08 8.15
CA GLY A 16 9.95 10.67 9.42
C GLY A 16 8.52 10.20 9.30
N SER A 17 8.33 8.90 9.55
CA SER A 17 7.05 8.25 9.81
C SER A 17 6.17 9.14 10.68
N LYS A 18 5.27 9.90 10.05
CA LYS A 18 4.25 10.68 10.75
C LYS A 18 2.89 10.19 10.30
N ARG A 19 2.35 9.30 11.15
CA ARG A 19 0.95 8.89 11.18
C ARG A 19 0.04 10.10 11.10
N VAL A 20 -0.76 10.20 10.05
CA VAL A 20 -2.02 10.96 10.10
C VAL A 20 -3.11 9.96 10.44
N LYS A 21 -3.53 9.98 11.71
CA LYS A 21 -4.75 9.31 12.16
C LYS A 21 -5.93 10.07 11.58
N SER A 22 -6.61 9.50 10.60
CA SER A 22 -7.95 9.94 10.22
C SER A 22 -8.93 8.80 10.49
N GLN A 23 -9.78 9.01 11.49
CA GLN A 23 -10.93 8.18 11.78
C GLN A 23 -11.76 8.06 10.49
N ASN A 24 -11.99 6.82 10.03
CA ASN A 24 -12.74 6.42 8.82
C ASN A 24 -12.04 6.46 7.44
N SER A 25 -10.71 6.48 7.36
CA SER A 25 -10.01 6.61 6.08
C SER A 25 -9.41 5.28 5.57
N LEU A 26 -10.00 4.73 4.51
CA LEU A 26 -9.42 3.68 3.66
C LEU A 26 -8.20 4.26 2.93
N CYS A 27 -7.06 4.43 3.60
CA CYS A 27 -5.84 4.93 2.95
C CYS A 27 -5.03 3.77 2.35
N LEU A 28 -4.60 3.92 1.11
CA LEU A 28 -3.63 3.03 0.48
C LEU A 28 -2.23 3.42 0.96
N ILE A 29 -1.48 2.49 1.54
CA ILE A 29 -0.18 2.76 2.14
C ILE A 29 0.90 2.14 1.28
N GLU A 30 1.80 2.98 0.75
CA GLU A 30 3.04 2.54 0.13
C GLU A 30 4.17 2.44 1.16
N TYR A 31 5.07 1.49 0.96
CA TYR A 31 6.25 1.32 1.80
C TYR A 31 7.44 0.85 0.96
N GLU A 32 8.64 1.23 1.37
CA GLU A 32 9.87 0.83 0.70
C GLU A 32 10.34 -0.52 1.23
N TRP A 33 10.63 -1.46 0.33
CA TRP A 33 11.29 -2.72 0.69
C TRP A 33 11.97 -3.38 -0.52
N PRO A 34 13.24 -3.81 -0.41
CA PRO A 34 14.15 -3.63 0.74
C PRO A 34 14.48 -2.16 1.02
N LEU A 35 14.92 -1.82 2.23
CA LEU A 35 15.25 -0.43 2.60
C LEU A 35 16.43 0.10 1.77
N GLY A 36 16.31 1.34 1.26
CA GLY A 36 17.31 1.98 0.41
C GLY A 36 17.26 1.56 -1.06
N SER A 37 16.37 0.63 -1.43
CA SER A 37 16.22 0.16 -2.81
C SER A 37 15.43 1.12 -3.71
N GLN A 38 14.73 2.10 -3.14
CA GLN A 38 13.75 2.95 -3.84
C GLN A 38 12.63 2.14 -4.53
N GLN A 39 12.41 0.89 -4.08
CA GLN A 39 11.32 0.04 -4.56
C GLN A 39 10.14 0.13 -3.60
N TYR A 40 9.06 0.74 -4.08
CA TYR A 40 7.83 0.93 -3.31
C TYR A 40 6.83 -0.18 -3.58
N ASN A 41 6.27 -0.71 -2.51
CA ASN A 41 5.31 -1.80 -2.51
C ASN A 41 4.05 -1.37 -1.75
N ILE A 42 2.94 -2.05 -2.04
CA ILE A 42 1.66 -1.94 -1.32
C ILE A 42 1.20 -3.35 -0.95
N LEU A 43 0.61 -3.51 0.23
CA LEU A 43 -0.01 -4.77 0.62
C LEU A 43 -1.32 -5.00 -0.15
N GLN A 44 -1.47 -6.19 -0.72
CA GLN A 44 -2.69 -6.60 -1.42
C GLN A 44 -3.93 -6.49 -0.51
N GLU A 45 -3.79 -6.77 0.78
CA GLU A 45 -4.86 -6.66 1.77
C GLU A 45 -5.34 -5.22 1.92
N HIS A 46 -4.41 -4.26 1.94
CA HIS A 46 -4.74 -2.82 1.99
C HIS A 46 -5.44 -2.37 0.72
N LEU A 47 -4.94 -2.79 -0.44
CA LEU A 47 -5.55 -2.48 -1.73
C LEU A 47 -6.96 -3.08 -1.87
N SER A 48 -7.16 -4.30 -1.40
CA SER A 48 -8.47 -4.97 -1.45
C SER A 48 -9.48 -4.26 -0.55
N ARG A 49 -9.03 -3.82 0.65
CA ARG A 49 -9.82 -3.00 1.58
C ARG A 49 -10.16 -1.63 0.98
N PHE A 50 -9.18 -0.98 0.36
CA PHE A 50 -9.35 0.31 -0.34
C PHE A 50 -10.39 0.24 -1.46
N LEU A 51 -10.33 -0.82 -2.27
CA LEU A 51 -11.27 -1.01 -3.37
C LEU A 51 -12.65 -1.51 -2.91
N ASN A 52 -12.76 -2.00 -1.66
CA ASN A 52 -13.94 -2.67 -1.12
C ASN A 52 -14.38 -3.88 -1.97
N ILE A 53 -13.41 -4.67 -2.47
CA ILE A 53 -13.68 -5.85 -3.28
C ILE A 53 -13.05 -7.06 -2.61
N LYS A 54 -13.87 -8.08 -2.31
CA LYS A 54 -13.44 -9.30 -1.61
C LYS A 54 -12.72 -10.31 -2.51
N ALA A 55 -12.85 -10.21 -3.84
CA ALA A 55 -12.35 -11.19 -4.80
C ALA A 55 -11.66 -10.53 -6.01
N LEU A 56 -10.52 -9.88 -5.77
CA LEU A 56 -9.73 -9.22 -6.82
C LEU A 56 -8.72 -10.15 -7.54
N HIS A 57 -8.70 -11.45 -7.22
CA HIS A 57 -7.66 -12.39 -7.67
C HIS A 57 -7.40 -12.37 -9.18
N ARG A 58 -8.44 -12.44 -10.02
CA ARG A 58 -8.26 -12.46 -11.49
C ARG A 58 -7.73 -11.14 -12.07
N ARG A 59 -8.01 -10.01 -11.43
CA ARG A 59 -7.56 -8.69 -11.92
C ARG A 59 -6.14 -8.35 -11.47
N PHE A 60 -5.68 -8.96 -10.38
CA PHE A 60 -4.33 -8.80 -9.85
C PHE A 60 -3.35 -9.88 -10.33
N GLU A 61 -3.78 -10.83 -11.15
CA GLU A 61 -2.88 -11.83 -11.74
C GLU A 61 -1.84 -11.22 -12.69
N GLU A 62 -2.16 -10.07 -13.30
CA GLU A 62 -1.22 -9.31 -14.15
C GLU A 62 -0.22 -8.48 -13.34
N LEU A 63 -0.45 -8.33 -12.03
CA LEU A 63 0.44 -7.57 -11.16
C LEU A 63 1.56 -8.47 -10.65
N GLU A 64 2.76 -7.92 -10.65
CA GLU A 64 3.90 -8.54 -10.00
C GLU A 64 3.62 -8.56 -8.49
N ARG A 65 3.58 -9.78 -7.95
CA ARG A 65 3.25 -10.06 -6.57
C ARG A 65 4.25 -11.02 -5.96
N ARG A 66 4.61 -10.77 -4.70
CA ARG A 66 5.49 -11.64 -3.92
C ARG A 66 4.96 -11.80 -2.51
N ASN A 67 5.30 -12.92 -1.88
CA ASN A 67 5.04 -13.05 -0.45
C ASN A 67 5.88 -12.03 0.32
N VAL A 68 5.32 -11.51 1.41
CA VAL A 68 6.05 -10.71 2.39
C VAL A 68 6.83 -11.65 3.30
N GLU A 69 8.14 -11.47 3.34
CA GLU A 69 9.05 -12.27 4.16
C GLU A 69 9.03 -11.85 5.63
N ASN A 70 9.56 -12.68 6.54
CA ASN A 70 9.48 -12.40 7.98
C ASN A 70 10.16 -11.08 8.40
N ASP A 71 11.34 -10.78 7.86
CA ASP A 71 12.07 -9.54 8.16
C ASP A 71 11.27 -8.30 7.72
N GLU A 72 10.59 -8.41 6.57
CA GLU A 72 9.70 -7.38 6.06
C GLU A 72 8.46 -7.22 6.93
N LYS A 73 7.84 -8.33 7.37
CA LYS A 73 6.71 -8.28 8.31
C LYS A 73 7.09 -7.62 9.62
N GLN A 74 8.28 -7.91 10.15
CA GLN A 74 8.78 -7.28 11.35
C GLN A 74 8.91 -5.77 11.14
N TYR A 75 9.53 -5.34 10.03
CA TYR A 75 9.60 -3.93 9.67
C TYR A 75 8.21 -3.27 9.56
N LEU A 76 7.26 -3.92 8.87
CA LEU A 76 5.89 -3.43 8.73
C LEU A 76 5.20 -3.30 10.10
N LEU A 77 5.40 -4.25 10.99
CA LEU A 77 4.83 -4.25 12.34
C LEU A 77 5.42 -3.14 13.22
N GLU A 78 6.75 -3.01 13.25
CA GLU A 78 7.47 -2.01 14.03
C GLU A 78 7.11 -0.58 13.59
N ASN A 79 6.88 -0.37 12.30
CA ASN A 79 6.42 0.91 11.75
C ASN A 79 4.90 1.11 11.86
N GLY A 80 4.17 0.12 12.39
CA GLY A 80 2.72 0.18 12.57
C GLY A 80 1.94 0.25 11.26
N LEU A 81 2.50 -0.33 10.19
CA LEU A 81 1.89 -0.46 8.87
C LEU A 81 0.93 -1.65 8.82
N ILE A 82 1.12 -2.64 9.70
CA ILE A 82 0.21 -3.78 9.89
C ILE A 82 -0.12 -3.98 11.37
N HIS A 83 -1.25 -4.62 11.67
CA HIS A 83 -1.61 -5.02 13.03
C HIS A 83 -0.81 -6.28 13.46
N PRO A 84 -0.51 -6.49 14.76
CA PRO A 84 0.16 -7.71 15.24
C PRO A 84 -0.49 -9.02 14.78
N VAL A 85 -1.82 -9.02 14.63
CA VAL A 85 -2.56 -10.18 14.11
C VAL A 85 -2.23 -10.44 12.63
N GLU A 86 -2.08 -9.38 11.83
CA GLU A 86 -1.76 -9.48 10.39
C GLU A 86 -0.34 -9.99 10.13
N ALA A 87 0.60 -9.83 11.08
CA ALA A 87 1.94 -10.40 10.99
C ALA A 87 1.93 -11.94 10.89
N ASN A 88 0.91 -12.59 11.46
CA ASN A 88 0.75 -14.05 11.39
C ASN A 88 0.14 -14.53 10.06
N PHE A 89 -0.36 -13.63 9.22
CA PHE A 89 -0.98 -13.97 7.94
C PHE A 89 0.04 -14.06 6.81
N ARG A 90 -0.33 -14.73 5.73
CA ARG A 90 0.44 -14.71 4.48
C ARG A 90 0.08 -13.43 3.72
N LEU A 91 0.84 -12.36 3.99
CA LEU A 91 0.68 -11.08 3.30
C LEU A 91 1.33 -11.12 1.91
N VAL A 92 0.78 -10.34 0.99
CA VAL A 92 1.26 -10.23 -0.39
C VAL A 92 1.63 -8.78 -0.70
N ALA A 93 2.87 -8.57 -1.14
CA ALA A 93 3.35 -7.28 -1.61
C ALA A 93 3.13 -7.15 -3.13
N LEU A 94 2.66 -5.98 -3.55
CA LEU A 94 2.44 -5.60 -4.95
C LEU A 94 3.27 -4.36 -5.28
N LYS A 95 3.87 -4.29 -6.48
CA LYS A 95 4.65 -3.13 -6.91
C LYS A 95 3.77 -1.89 -7.07
N TYR A 96 4.12 -0.81 -6.37
CA TYR A 96 3.39 0.46 -6.39
C TYR A 96 3.14 0.99 -7.80
N GLN A 97 4.18 1.00 -8.65
CA GLN A 97 4.08 1.52 -10.02
C GLN A 97 3.02 0.80 -10.86
N GLN A 98 2.85 -0.49 -10.66
CA GLN A 98 1.82 -1.27 -11.35
C GLN A 98 0.43 -1.00 -10.77
N ILE A 99 0.31 -0.81 -9.45
CA ILE A 99 -0.95 -0.42 -8.81
C ILE A 99 -1.45 0.92 -9.35
N VAL A 100 -0.58 1.94 -9.43
CA VAL A 100 -0.95 3.26 -9.96
C VAL A 100 -1.50 3.14 -11.38
N ARG A 101 -0.80 2.42 -12.26
CA ARG A 101 -1.25 2.19 -13.65
C ARG A 101 -2.56 1.42 -13.69
N PHE A 102 -2.68 0.39 -12.87
CA PHE A 102 -3.89 -0.43 -12.78
C PHE A 102 -5.11 0.39 -12.31
N LEU A 103 -4.96 1.20 -11.27
CA LEU A 103 -6.02 2.06 -10.75
C LEU A 103 -6.46 3.08 -11.79
N LYS A 104 -5.52 3.76 -12.46
CA LYS A 104 -5.83 4.69 -13.57
C LYS A 104 -6.67 4.05 -14.68
N ILE A 105 -6.36 2.80 -15.05
CA ILE A 105 -7.01 2.11 -16.16
C ILE A 105 -8.36 1.52 -15.74
N LYS A 106 -8.44 0.88 -14.57
CA LYS A 106 -9.59 0.07 -14.16
C LYS A 106 -10.57 0.79 -13.25
N PHE A 107 -10.13 1.86 -12.60
CA PHE A 107 -10.91 2.67 -11.66
C PHE A 107 -10.63 4.16 -11.91
N PRO A 108 -10.90 4.68 -13.14
CA PRO A 108 -10.66 6.08 -13.45
C PRO A 108 -11.45 7.02 -12.54
N ASP A 109 -12.64 6.62 -12.07
CA ASP A 109 -13.43 7.44 -11.13
C ASP A 109 -12.81 7.55 -9.72
N LYS A 110 -11.79 6.73 -9.42
CA LYS A 110 -11.05 6.75 -8.15
C LYS A 110 -9.66 7.40 -8.28
N TYR A 111 -9.31 7.92 -9.46
CA TYR A 111 -8.01 8.52 -9.76
C TYR A 111 -8.19 9.91 -10.38
#